data_AF-A0A8T6RJV9-F1
#
_entry.id   AF-A0A8T6RJV9-F1
#
_cell.length_a   1.000
_cell.length_b   1.000
_cell.length_c   1.000
_cell.angle_alpha   90.00
_cell.angle_beta   90.00
_cell.angle_gamma   90.00
#
_symmetry.space_group_name_H-M   'P 1'
#
loop_
_entity.id
_entity.type
_entity.pdbx_description
1 polymer ?
#
loop_
_entity_poly.entity_id
_entity_poly.type
_entity_poly.pdbx_seq_one_letter_code
_entity_poly.pdbx_strand_id
1 'polypeptide(L)'
;MVRFMGDKAVEEIIKSLGQKNCGQCGYENCEKLAEAILIKKESIYKCVYVDNVQVKVDGKEIKIKEFVQSFISGTIIGFATRLKGIPENFKEIEIKIKRS
;
A
#
# COMPACT_ATOMS: atom_id res chain seq x y z
N MET A 1 -16.38 19.95 -18.70
CA MET A 1 -15.00 19.54 -19.07
C MET A 1 -14.18 18.99 -17.91
N VAL A 2 -14.47 19.33 -16.64
CA VAL A 2 -13.74 18.82 -15.45
C VAL A 2 -14.02 17.33 -15.12
N ARG A 3 -15.22 16.83 -15.46
CA ARG A 3 -15.65 15.44 -15.15
C ARG A 3 -14.86 14.37 -15.95
N PHE A 4 -14.64 14.61 -17.24
CA PHE A 4 -13.94 13.69 -18.16
C PHE A 4 -12.46 13.42 -17.82
N MET A 5 -11.77 14.34 -17.13
CA MET A 5 -10.38 14.11 -16.71
C MET A 5 -10.30 13.21 -15.47
N GLY A 6 -11.33 13.24 -14.62
CA GLY A 6 -11.43 12.35 -13.46
C GLY A 6 -11.60 10.90 -13.87
N ASP A 7 -12.45 10.64 -14.87
CA ASP A 7 -12.78 9.27 -15.31
C ASP A 7 -11.53 8.53 -15.84
N LYS A 8 -10.72 9.18 -16.69
CA LYS A 8 -9.45 8.59 -17.17
C LYS A 8 -8.43 8.35 -16.05
N ALA A 9 -8.34 9.26 -15.08
CA ALA A 9 -7.41 9.09 -13.97
C ALA A 9 -7.83 7.91 -13.07
N VAL A 10 -9.13 7.74 -12.84
CA VAL A 10 -9.69 6.60 -12.10
C VAL A 10 -9.37 5.28 -12.82
N GLU A 11 -9.56 5.22 -14.14
CA GLU A 11 -9.23 4.03 -14.93
C GLU A 11 -7.75 3.64 -14.82
N GLU A 12 -6.82 4.61 -14.91
CA GLU A 12 -5.38 4.36 -14.75
C GLU A 12 -5.04 3.85 -13.34
N ILE A 13 -5.68 4.39 -12.30
CA ILE A 13 -5.50 3.90 -10.93
C ILE A 13 -6.01 2.45 -10.82
N ILE A 14 -7.18 2.12 -11.37
CA ILE A 14 -7.75 0.76 -11.31
C ILE A 14 -6.81 -0.28 -11.91
N LYS A 15 -6.09 0.04 -13.00
CA LYS A 15 -5.09 -0.84 -13.62
C LYS A 15 -3.93 -1.20 -12.70
N SER A 16 -3.67 -0.36 -11.70
CA SER A 16 -2.62 -0.57 -10.70
C SER A 16 -3.12 -1.27 -9.43
N LEU A 17 -4.42 -1.61 -9.35
CA LEU A 17 -5.03 -2.34 -8.24
C LEU A 17 -5.17 -3.83 -8.58
N GLY A 18 -5.66 -4.62 -7.62
CA GLY A 18 -5.93 -6.05 -7.83
C GLY A 18 -7.11 -6.40 -8.74
N GLN A 19 -7.91 -5.41 -9.20
CA GLN A 19 -9.01 -5.56 -10.17
C GLN A 19 -10.07 -6.65 -9.86
N LYS A 20 -10.20 -7.06 -8.60
CA LYS A 20 -11.10 -8.15 -8.15
C LYS A 20 -12.43 -7.67 -7.57
N ASN A 21 -12.60 -6.36 -7.32
CA ASN A 21 -13.78 -5.79 -6.64
C ASN A 21 -14.16 -6.53 -5.34
N CYS A 22 -13.17 -6.97 -4.56
CA CYS A 22 -13.36 -7.90 -3.45
C CYS A 22 -13.83 -7.28 -2.13
N GLY A 23 -13.83 -5.95 -1.98
CA GLY A 23 -14.21 -5.27 -0.74
C GLY A 23 -13.20 -5.33 0.42
N GLN A 24 -12.13 -6.13 0.31
CA GLN A 24 -11.21 -6.40 1.44
C GLN A 24 -10.40 -5.18 1.92
N CYS A 25 -10.34 -4.11 1.11
CA CYS A 25 -9.68 -2.85 1.45
C CYS A 25 -10.58 -1.86 2.21
N GLY A 26 -11.84 -2.22 2.48
CA GLY A 26 -12.83 -1.37 3.14
C GLY A 26 -13.63 -0.44 2.21
N TYR A 27 -13.41 -0.54 0.89
CA TYR A 27 -14.19 0.15 -0.14
C TYR A 27 -15.03 -0.86 -0.92
N GLU A 28 -16.22 -0.45 -1.37
CA GLU A 28 -17.21 -1.30 -2.05
C GLU A 28 -16.64 -2.03 -3.28
N ASN A 29 -15.81 -1.35 -4.08
CA ASN A 29 -15.20 -1.88 -5.29
C ASN A 29 -13.91 -1.12 -5.64
N CYS A 30 -13.20 -1.57 -6.68
CA CYS A 30 -11.93 -0.97 -7.11
C CYS A 30 -12.10 0.49 -7.58
N GLU A 31 -13.24 0.84 -8.17
CA GLU A 31 -13.54 2.21 -8.60
C GLU A 31 -13.67 3.15 -7.40
N LYS A 32 -14.39 2.75 -6.34
CA LYS A 32 -14.52 3.53 -5.10
C LYS A 32 -13.19 3.71 -4.37
N LEU A 33 -12.33 2.69 -4.39
CA LEU A 33 -10.96 2.85 -3.90
C LEU A 33 -10.15 3.82 -4.80
N ALA A 34 -10.24 3.70 -6.13
CA ALA A 34 -9.53 4.58 -7.06
C ALA A 34 -9.96 6.05 -6.94
N GLU A 35 -11.28 6.30 -6.83
CA GLU A 35 -11.82 7.62 -6.51
C GLU A 35 -11.22 8.16 -5.20
N ALA A 36 -11.19 7.34 -4.14
CA ALA A 36 -10.63 7.74 -2.85
C ALA A 36 -9.13 8.03 -2.90
N ILE A 37 -8.36 7.27 -3.68
CA ILE A 37 -6.93 7.55 -3.93
C ILE A 37 -6.79 8.92 -4.58
N LEU A 38 -7.61 9.22 -5.59
CA LEU A 38 -7.54 10.47 -6.34
C LEU A 38 -7.98 11.69 -5.51
N ILE A 39 -9.10 11.59 -4.79
CA ILE A 39 -9.76 12.76 -4.17
C ILE A 39 -9.58 12.85 -2.65
N LYS A 40 -9.40 11.72 -1.96
CA LYS A 40 -9.24 11.64 -0.49
C LYS A 40 -7.80 11.42 -0.05
N LYS A 41 -6.85 11.38 -1.00
CA LYS A 41 -5.43 11.06 -0.75
C LYS A 41 -5.23 9.71 -0.06
N GLU A 42 -6.10 8.76 -0.35
CA GLU A 42 -5.95 7.39 0.13
C GLU A 42 -4.71 6.74 -0.51
N SER A 43 -4.10 5.79 0.20
CA SER A 43 -2.94 5.07 -0.32
C SER A 43 -3.32 3.97 -1.30
N ILE A 44 -2.59 3.84 -2.41
CA ILE A 44 -2.73 2.71 -3.36
C ILE A 44 -2.50 1.35 -2.66
N TYR A 45 -1.64 1.33 -1.65
CA TYR A 45 -1.32 0.15 -0.84
C TYR A 45 -2.44 -0.27 0.10
N LYS A 46 -3.59 0.44 0.11
CA LYS A 46 -4.79 -0.04 0.81
C LYS A 46 -5.44 -1.22 0.09
N CYS A 47 -5.17 -1.39 -1.21
CA CYS A 47 -5.51 -2.61 -1.91
C CYS A 47 -4.62 -3.75 -1.43
N VAL A 48 -5.21 -4.80 -0.87
CA VAL A 48 -4.47 -5.96 -0.35
C VAL A 48 -3.66 -6.71 -1.42
N TYR A 49 -3.95 -6.49 -2.70
CA TYR A 49 -3.29 -7.11 -3.85
C TYR A 49 -2.21 -6.23 -4.47
N VAL A 50 -1.88 -5.08 -3.87
CA VAL A 50 -0.76 -4.23 -4.30
C VAL A 50 0.37 -4.42 -3.31
N ASP A 51 1.52 -4.89 -3.81
CA ASP A 51 2.66 -5.18 -2.96
C ASP A 51 3.25 -3.89 -2.38
N ASN A 52 3.51 -3.89 -1.07
CA ASN A 52 4.07 -2.74 -0.35
C ASN A 52 5.25 -3.09 0.57
N VAL A 53 5.68 -4.36 0.57
CA VAL A 53 6.78 -4.85 1.41
C VAL A 53 7.76 -5.66 0.57
N GLN A 54 9.03 -5.28 0.61
CA GLN A 54 10.14 -6.08 0.10
C GLN A 54 10.89 -6.74 1.27
N VAL A 55 11.07 -8.06 1.20
CA VAL A 55 11.88 -8.82 2.15
C VAL A 55 13.06 -9.44 1.43
N LYS A 56 14.28 -9.20 1.92
CA LYS A 56 15.52 -9.80 1.41
C LYS A 56 16.18 -10.63 2.50
N VAL A 57 16.54 -11.87 2.17
CA VAL A 57 17.33 -12.77 3.02
C VAL A 57 18.61 -13.11 2.27
N ASP A 58 19.76 -12.78 2.83
CA ASP A 58 21.09 -12.94 2.20
C ASP A 58 21.15 -12.35 0.78
N GLY A 59 20.54 -11.17 0.61
CA GLY A 59 20.44 -10.46 -0.67
C GLY A 59 19.39 -11.00 -1.64
N LYS A 60 18.73 -12.13 -1.34
CA LYS A 60 17.68 -12.72 -2.18
C LYS A 60 16.31 -12.22 -1.77
N GLU A 61 15.54 -11.72 -2.73
CA GLU A 61 14.16 -11.29 -2.51
C GLU A 61 13.22 -12.49 -2.30
N ILE A 62 12.42 -12.42 -1.24
CA ILE A 62 11.47 -13.46 -0.85
C ILE A 62 10.07 -12.99 -1.21
N LYS A 63 9.39 -13.73 -2.10
CA LYS A 63 7.96 -13.48 -2.37
C LYS A 63 7.13 -13.83 -1.14
N ILE A 64 6.36 -12.85 -0.67
CA ILE A 64 5.49 -12.98 0.49
C ILE A 64 4.03 -12.75 0.08
N LYS A 65 3.12 -13.52 0.69
CA LYS A 65 1.67 -13.42 0.42
C LYS A 65 1.08 -12.10 0.92
N GLU A 66 -0.06 -11.70 0.38
CA GLU A 66 -0.74 -10.44 0.71
C GLU A 66 -0.95 -10.26 2.22
N PHE A 67 -1.41 -11.31 2.90
CA PHE A 67 -1.61 -11.30 4.35
C PHE A 67 -0.32 -11.01 5.12
N VAL A 68 0.80 -11.60 4.71
CA VAL A 68 2.10 -11.44 5.37
C VAL A 68 2.63 -10.02 5.14
N GLN A 69 2.44 -9.46 3.94
CA GLN A 69 2.80 -8.07 3.65
C GLN A 69 2.02 -7.09 4.53
N SER A 70 0.70 -7.28 4.62
CA SER A 70 -0.16 -6.45 5.47
C SER A 70 0.25 -6.52 6.94
N PHE A 71 0.54 -7.73 7.44
CA PHE A 71 0.99 -7.93 8.82
C PHE A 71 2.34 -7.25 9.11
N ILE A 72 3.34 -7.42 8.23
CA ILE A 72 4.67 -6.80 8.38
C ILE A 72 4.54 -5.28 8.34
N SER A 73 3.93 -4.72 7.29
CA SER A 73 3.82 -3.27 7.11
C SER A 73 3.08 -2.60 8.28
N GLY A 74 1.94 -3.15 8.69
CA GLY A 74 1.17 -2.63 9.82
C GLY A 74 1.96 -2.65 11.14
N THR A 75 2.69 -3.74 11.40
CA THR A 75 3.53 -3.88 12.61
C THR A 75 4.67 -2.87 12.60
N ILE A 76 5.41 -2.76 11.50
CA ILE A 76 6.57 -1.86 11.38
C ILE A 76 6.16 -0.39 11.44
N ILE A 77 5.09 0.00 10.76
CA ILE A 77 4.55 1.36 10.82
C ILE A 77 4.07 1.68 12.25
N GLY A 78 3.38 0.73 12.90
CA GLY A 78 2.94 0.87 14.29
C GLY A 78 4.09 1.08 15.27
N PHE A 79 5.25 0.45 15.03
CA PHE A 79 6.46 0.72 15.81
C PHE A 79 7.07 2.08 15.45
N ALA A 80 7.24 2.37 14.17
CA ALA A 80 7.89 3.61 13.70
C ALA A 80 7.20 4.87 14.21
N THR A 81 5.87 4.89 14.22
CA THR A 81 5.07 6.03 14.72
C THR A 81 5.25 6.31 16.22
N ARG A 82 5.81 5.37 16.99
CA ARG A 82 6.09 5.53 18.42
C ARG A 82 7.55 5.85 18.72
N LEU A 83 8.44 5.77 17.73
CA LEU A 83 9.85 6.07 17.91
C LEU A 83 10.10 7.58 17.91
N LYS A 84 10.95 8.04 18.82
CA LYS A 84 11.35 9.45 18.90
C LYS A 84 12.13 9.84 17.63
N GLY A 85 11.71 10.93 16.99
CA GLY A 85 12.44 11.52 15.86
C GLY A 85 12.08 10.96 14.47
N ILE A 86 11.08 10.07 14.37
CA ILE A 86 10.50 9.70 13.08
C ILE A 86 9.55 10.81 12.61
N PRO A 87 9.69 11.32 11.38
CA PRO A 87 8.77 12.31 10.82
C PRO A 87 7.39 11.68 10.54
N GLU A 88 6.30 12.42 10.74
CA GLU A 88 4.93 11.91 10.52
C GLU A 88 4.66 11.47 9.07
N ASN A 89 5.43 11.98 8.11
CA ASN A 89 5.25 11.79 6.68
C ASN A 89 6.43 11.03 6.02
N PHE A 90 7.00 10.03 6.71
CA PHE A 90 8.03 9.17 6.13
C PHE A 90 7.53 8.48 4.85
N LYS A 91 8.42 8.30 3.88
CA LYS A 91 8.11 7.65 2.59
C LYS A 91 8.52 6.18 2.53
N GLU A 92 9.55 5.81 3.28
CA GLU A 92 10.14 4.47 3.27
C GLU A 92 10.74 4.16 4.65
N ILE A 93 10.66 2.90 5.06
CA ILE A 93 11.31 2.37 6.27
C ILE A 93 12.17 1.19 5.83
N GLU A 94 13.48 1.26 6.07
CA GLU A 94 14.39 0.14 5.88
C GLU A 94 14.76 -0.48 7.24
N ILE A 95 14.57 -1.80 7.37
CA ILE A 95 14.96 -2.55 8.58
C ILE A 95 16.05 -3.56 8.22
N LYS A 96 17.15 -3.53 8.95
CA LYS A 96 18.28 -4.45 8.81
C LYS A 96 18.48 -5.23 10.10
N ILE A 97 18.42 -6.56 10.00
CA ILE A 97 18.68 -7.48 11.12
C ILE A 97 19.91 -8.32 10.76
N LYS A 98 20.91 -8.34 11.64
CA LYS A 98 22.07 -9.23 11.55
C LYS A 98 21.90 -10.35 12.56
N ARG A 99 22.15 -11.59 12.15
CA ARG A 99 22.25 -12.75 13.06
C ARG A 99 23.70 -13.21 13.06
N SER A 100 24.23 -13.47 14.26
CA SER A 100 25.57 -14.00 14.53
C SER A 100 25.65 -15.51 14.29
#